data_AF-F4KVS5-F1
#
_entry.id   AF-F4KVS5-F1
#
_cell.length_a   1.000
_cell.length_b   1.000
_cell.length_c   1.000
_cell.angle_alpha   90.00
_cell.angle_beta   90.00
_cell.angle_gamma   90.00
#
_symmetry.space_group_name_H-M   'P 1'
#
loop_
_entity.id
_entity.type
_entity.pdbx_description
1 polymer ?
#
loop_
_entity_poly.entity_id
_entity_poly.type
_entity_poly.pdbx_seq_one_letter_code
_entity_poly.pdbx_strand_id
1 'polypeptide(L)'
;MRKPIFILAVAMLTAGSFFTSCQTPAEKVDTAETNVDEAQQDLKDAKQEEITAEQRAADAEEWTLFQTDTEVKIKANETRIAELRAKKRTSGTKMDVTYSQRIDTLEQRNVAMRTWLNDYDKSGTDWAIFKREFNRDMDELGQALKNLTVDNKN
;
A
#
# COMPACT_ATOMS: atom_id res chain seq x y z
N MET A 1 25.64 13.42 14.58
CA MET A 1 25.06 14.77 14.43
C MET A 1 26.10 15.74 13.91
N ARG A 2 26.05 16.15 12.64
CA ARG A 2 26.62 17.42 12.13
C ARG A 2 25.83 17.83 10.88
N LYS A 3 25.17 18.99 10.94
CA LYS A 3 24.49 19.60 9.79
C LYS A 3 25.55 20.24 8.88
N PRO A 4 25.43 20.18 7.54
CA PRO A 4 26.19 21.10 6.71
C PRO A 4 25.49 22.47 6.68
N ILE A 5 26.24 23.48 7.05
CA ILE A 5 25.90 24.90 6.91
C ILE A 5 26.06 25.23 5.42
N PHE A 6 24.97 25.60 4.75
CA PHE A 6 25.04 26.16 3.40
C PHE A 6 25.65 27.57 3.48
N ILE A 7 26.86 27.71 2.97
CA ILE A 7 27.57 28.99 2.85
C ILE A 7 26.95 29.75 1.67
N LEU A 8 26.25 30.84 1.98
CA LEU A 8 25.76 31.81 1.01
C LEU A 8 26.97 32.61 0.49
N ALA A 9 27.50 32.27 -0.68
CA ALA A 9 28.56 33.03 -1.33
C ALA A 9 27.95 34.18 -2.13
N VAL A 10 27.93 35.38 -1.54
CA VAL A 10 27.72 36.64 -2.27
C VAL A 10 29.05 37.03 -2.91
N ALA A 11 29.17 36.85 -4.23
CA ALA A 11 30.34 37.25 -5.01
C ALA A 11 30.04 38.50 -5.85
N MET A 12 31.02 39.39 -5.89
CA MET A 12 30.97 40.83 -6.16
C MET A 12 30.51 41.23 -7.57
N LEU A 13 29.79 42.35 -7.60
CA LEU A 13 29.39 43.11 -8.79
C LEU A 13 30.57 43.97 -9.26
N THR A 14 31.26 43.57 -10.34
CA THR A 14 32.30 44.38 -11.00
C THR A 14 31.75 44.98 -12.30
N ALA A 15 31.81 46.31 -12.41
CA ALA A 15 31.43 47.07 -13.61
C ALA A 15 32.65 47.43 -14.48
N GLY A 16 32.45 47.45 -15.81
CA GLY A 16 33.35 48.07 -16.80
C GLY A 16 33.76 47.15 -17.96
N SER A 17 32.89 46.93 -18.95
CA SER A 17 32.93 47.51 -20.33
C SER A 17 33.85 46.75 -21.32
N PHE A 18 33.27 46.16 -22.37
CA PHE A 18 33.46 46.49 -23.80
C PHE A 18 32.93 45.37 -24.74
N PHE A 19 32.29 45.80 -25.85
CA PHE A 19 31.75 45.08 -27.02
C PHE A 19 30.29 44.56 -27.00
N THR A 20 29.39 45.50 -27.23
CA THR A 20 28.24 45.47 -28.18
C THR A 20 27.69 44.10 -28.62
N SER A 21 26.79 43.55 -27.82
CA SER A 21 25.38 43.40 -28.21
C SER A 21 24.56 43.76 -26.98
N CYS A 22 24.11 45.01 -26.91
CA CYS A 22 23.37 45.52 -25.76
C CYS A 22 21.95 44.97 -25.78
N GLN A 23 21.71 43.88 -25.03
CA GLN A 23 20.36 43.65 -24.52
C GLN A 23 19.99 44.82 -23.61
N THR A 24 18.81 45.40 -23.82
CA THR A 24 18.37 46.58 -23.07
C THR A 24 18.19 46.22 -21.58
N PRO A 25 18.26 47.17 -20.63
CA PRO A 25 17.97 46.90 -19.23
C PRO A 25 16.60 46.25 -19.00
N ALA A 26 15.62 46.56 -19.85
CA ALA A 26 14.31 45.90 -19.86
C ALA A 26 14.41 44.41 -20.20
N GLU A 27 15.25 44.04 -21.18
CA GLU A 27 15.48 42.65 -21.60
C GLU A 27 16.25 41.84 -20.54
N LYS A 28 17.14 42.48 -19.77
CA LYS A 28 17.82 41.86 -18.63
C LYS A 28 16.89 41.63 -17.42
N VAL A 29 15.94 42.55 -17.18
CA VAL A 29 14.92 42.40 -16.13
C VAL A 29 13.94 41.30 -16.53
N ASP A 30 13.46 41.30 -17.77
CA ASP A 30 12.55 40.27 -18.33
C ASP A 30 13.17 38.85 -18.29
N THR A 31 14.46 38.74 -18.65
CA THR A 31 15.20 37.47 -18.54
C THR A 31 15.40 37.05 -17.08
N ALA A 32 15.66 37.99 -16.16
CA ALA A 32 15.84 37.68 -14.74
C ALA A 32 14.54 37.26 -14.06
N GLU A 33 13.42 37.92 -14.39
CA GLU A 33 12.07 37.55 -13.92
C GLU A 33 11.67 36.16 -14.45
N THR A 34 11.86 35.90 -15.75
CA THR A 34 11.60 34.58 -16.36
C THR A 34 12.43 33.47 -15.70
N ASN A 35 13.73 33.69 -15.48
CA ASN A 35 14.60 32.70 -14.82
C ASN A 35 14.20 32.44 -13.36
N VAL A 36 13.69 33.45 -12.64
CA VAL A 36 13.21 33.28 -11.26
C VAL A 36 11.90 32.50 -11.25
N ASP A 37 11.00 32.76 -12.18
CA ASP A 37 9.72 32.05 -12.30
C ASP A 37 9.93 30.57 -12.69
N GLU A 38 10.82 30.29 -13.65
CA GLU A 38 11.22 28.93 -14.03
C GLU A 38 11.83 28.18 -12.83
N ALA A 39 12.78 28.81 -12.12
CA ALA A 39 13.39 28.20 -10.93
C ALA A 39 12.38 27.94 -9.79
N GLN A 40 11.35 28.78 -9.64
CA GLN A 40 10.28 28.55 -8.67
C GLN A 40 9.36 27.39 -9.08
N GLN A 41 9.11 27.23 -10.38
CA GLN A 41 8.31 26.13 -10.90
C GLN A 41 9.06 24.80 -10.77
N ASP A 42 10.33 24.75 -11.18
CA ASP A 42 11.18 23.56 -11.03
C ASP A 42 11.29 23.10 -9.57
N LEU A 43 11.39 24.05 -8.63
CA LEU A 43 11.42 23.73 -7.20
C LEU A 43 10.09 23.17 -6.68
N LYS A 44 8.95 23.65 -7.20
CA LYS A 44 7.63 23.11 -6.84
C LYS A 44 7.44 21.71 -7.41
N ASP A 45 7.83 21.51 -8.66
CA ASP A 45 7.71 20.22 -9.34
C ASP A 45 8.62 19.18 -8.67
N ALA A 46 9.88 19.51 -8.37
CA ALA A 46 10.78 18.63 -7.64
C ALA A 46 10.27 18.26 -6.24
N LYS A 47 9.70 19.21 -5.49
CA LYS A 47 9.08 18.93 -4.18
C LYS A 47 7.84 18.05 -4.31
N GLN A 48 7.03 18.29 -5.33
CA GLN A 48 5.84 17.49 -5.59
C GLN A 48 6.22 16.06 -5.98
N GLU A 49 7.24 15.89 -6.82
CA GLU A 49 7.80 14.59 -7.18
C GLU A 49 8.39 13.84 -5.98
N GLU A 50 9.12 14.53 -5.10
CA GLU A 50 9.66 13.98 -3.85
C GLU A 50 8.54 13.49 -2.92
N ILE A 51 7.53 14.34 -2.66
CA ILE A 51 6.35 13.99 -1.86
C ILE A 51 5.63 12.77 -2.47
N THR A 52 5.46 12.76 -3.79
CA THR A 52 4.84 11.64 -4.50
C THR A 52 5.71 10.37 -4.49
N ALA A 53 7.03 10.48 -4.44
CA ALA A 53 7.93 9.33 -4.30
C ALA A 53 7.88 8.74 -2.88
N GLU A 54 7.89 9.57 -1.84
CA GLU A 54 7.76 9.16 -0.44
C GLU A 54 6.42 8.47 -0.17
N GLN A 55 5.32 9.02 -0.68
CA GLN A 55 3.98 8.42 -0.58
C GLN A 55 3.93 7.04 -1.26
N ARG A 56 4.46 6.92 -2.49
CA ARG A 56 4.54 5.62 -3.18
C ARG A 56 5.36 4.58 -2.43
N ALA A 57 6.43 5.01 -1.75
CA ALA A 57 7.26 4.11 -0.94
C ALA A 57 6.50 3.63 0.32
N ALA A 58 5.79 4.54 1.01
CA ALA A 58 4.94 4.20 2.14
C ALA A 58 3.80 3.24 1.76
N ASP A 59 3.13 3.49 0.62
CA ASP A 59 2.08 2.62 0.10
C ASP A 59 2.60 1.23 -0.30
N ALA A 60 3.84 1.16 -0.81
CA ALA A 60 4.48 -0.11 -1.13
C ALA A 60 4.81 -0.93 0.13
N GLU A 61 5.35 -0.30 1.17
CA GLU A 61 5.63 -0.95 2.45
C GLU A 61 4.34 -1.43 3.13
N GLU A 62 3.32 -0.59 3.19
CA GLU A 62 2.02 -0.95 3.78
C GLU A 62 1.39 -2.14 3.04
N TRP A 63 1.43 -2.14 1.70
CA TRP A 63 0.96 -3.24 0.89
C TRP A 63 1.71 -4.55 1.20
N THR A 64 3.04 -4.51 1.26
CA THR A 64 3.85 -5.70 1.56
C THR A 64 3.57 -6.26 2.96
N LEU A 65 3.40 -5.39 3.96
CA LEU A 65 3.01 -5.81 5.30
C LEU A 65 1.62 -6.44 5.31
N PHE A 66 0.66 -5.84 4.62
CA PHE A 66 -0.70 -6.36 4.51
C PHE A 66 -0.74 -7.74 3.83
N GLN A 67 -0.01 -7.92 2.73
CA GLN A 67 0.10 -9.22 2.06
C GLN A 67 0.68 -10.28 3.01
N THR A 68 1.72 -9.93 3.76
CA THR A 68 2.38 -10.85 4.68
C THR A 68 1.46 -11.26 5.83
N ASP A 69 0.79 -10.31 6.49
CA ASP A 69 -0.16 -10.59 7.57
C ASP A 69 -1.35 -11.42 7.07
N THR A 70 -1.86 -11.09 5.89
CA THR A 70 -2.95 -11.82 5.26
C THR A 70 -2.55 -13.27 4.95
N GLU A 71 -1.36 -13.49 4.40
CA GLU A 71 -0.86 -14.83 4.09
C GLU A 71 -0.75 -15.71 5.35
N VAL A 72 -0.33 -15.11 6.46
CA VAL A 72 -0.28 -15.79 7.77
C VAL A 72 -1.69 -16.20 8.22
N LYS A 73 -2.68 -15.31 8.10
CA LYS A 73 -4.09 -15.60 8.44
C LYS A 73 -4.68 -16.71 7.55
N ILE A 74 -4.44 -16.66 6.25
CA ILE A 74 -4.91 -17.69 5.30
C ILE A 74 -4.31 -19.06 5.65
N LYS A 75 -3.01 -19.14 5.95
CA LYS A 75 -2.36 -20.39 6.38
C LYS A 75 -2.88 -20.91 7.72
N ALA A 76 -3.17 -20.01 8.65
CA ALA A 76 -3.80 -20.40 9.92
C ALA A 76 -5.20 -21.00 9.70
N ASN A 77 -5.99 -20.44 8.77
CA ASN A 77 -7.27 -20.99 8.37
C ASN A 77 -7.13 -22.35 7.67
N GLU A 78 -6.18 -22.52 6.76
CA GLU A 78 -5.86 -23.80 6.10
C GLU A 78 -5.54 -24.89 7.14
N THR A 79 -4.71 -24.56 8.13
CA THR A 79 -4.37 -25.45 9.24
C THR A 79 -5.62 -25.85 10.04
N ARG A 80 -6.47 -24.87 10.38
CA ARG A 80 -7.72 -25.13 11.11
C ARG A 80 -8.68 -26.01 10.30
N ILE A 81 -8.80 -25.79 9.00
CA ILE A 81 -9.63 -26.60 8.10
C ILE A 81 -9.13 -28.05 8.09
N ALA A 82 -7.81 -28.27 8.02
CA ALA A 82 -7.22 -29.61 8.08
C ALA A 82 -7.53 -30.32 9.41
N GLU A 83 -7.43 -29.61 10.55
CA GLU A 83 -7.81 -30.14 11.87
C GLU A 83 -9.30 -30.53 11.93
N LEU A 84 -10.19 -29.67 11.43
CA LEU A 84 -11.63 -29.92 11.39
C LEU A 84 -11.96 -31.16 10.55
N ARG A 85 -11.30 -31.33 9.39
CA ARG A 85 -11.43 -32.53 8.55
C ARG A 85 -10.91 -33.79 9.22
N ALA A 86 -9.84 -33.70 10.01
CA ALA A 86 -9.32 -34.85 10.75
C ALA A 86 -10.29 -35.30 11.84
N LYS A 87 -10.89 -34.36 12.60
CA LYS A 87 -11.89 -34.66 13.65
C LYS A 87 -13.15 -35.34 13.09
N LYS A 88 -13.59 -34.96 11.89
CA LYS A 88 -14.75 -35.57 11.21
C LYS A 88 -14.68 -37.10 11.12
N ARG A 89 -13.48 -37.67 10.87
CA ARG A 89 -13.27 -39.11 10.61
C ARG A 89 -13.74 -40.02 11.76
N THR A 90 -14.12 -39.47 12.92
CA THR A 90 -14.57 -40.22 14.09
C THR A 90 -16.10 -40.30 14.25
N SER A 91 -16.94 -39.61 13.46
CA SER A 91 -18.36 -39.37 13.82
C SER A 91 -19.48 -40.03 12.97
N GLY A 92 -19.26 -40.42 11.71
CA GLY A 92 -20.09 -41.35 10.91
C GLY A 92 -21.61 -41.10 10.70
N THR A 93 -22.22 -40.00 11.16
CA THR A 93 -23.69 -39.77 11.14
C THR A 93 -24.14 -38.72 10.10
N LYS A 94 -25.45 -38.48 9.90
CA LYS A 94 -25.94 -37.38 9.00
C LYS A 94 -25.42 -35.99 9.38
N MET A 95 -25.16 -35.75 10.67
CA MET A 95 -24.53 -34.52 11.16
C MET A 95 -23.14 -34.30 10.51
N ASP A 96 -22.46 -35.40 10.18
CA ASP A 96 -21.15 -35.42 9.52
C ASP A 96 -21.20 -34.86 8.09
N VAL A 97 -22.31 -35.07 7.36
CA VAL A 97 -22.48 -34.57 5.99
C VAL A 97 -22.62 -33.04 5.99
N THR A 98 -23.53 -32.50 6.80
CA THR A 98 -23.70 -31.04 6.94
C THR A 98 -22.43 -30.38 7.49
N TYR A 99 -21.74 -31.04 8.42
CA TYR A 99 -20.45 -30.55 8.92
C TYR A 99 -19.40 -30.47 7.81
N SER A 100 -19.33 -31.48 6.94
CA SER A 100 -18.42 -31.50 5.79
C SER A 100 -18.69 -30.38 4.81
N GLN A 101 -19.96 -30.21 4.43
CA GLN A 101 -20.36 -29.15 3.48
C GLN A 101 -20.00 -27.77 4.01
N ARG A 102 -20.12 -27.54 5.33
CA ARG A 102 -19.69 -26.30 5.98
C ARG A 102 -18.17 -26.14 5.88
N ILE A 103 -17.39 -27.18 6.17
CA ILE A 103 -15.93 -27.14 6.01
C ILE A 103 -15.55 -26.81 4.56
N ASP A 104 -16.15 -27.47 3.58
CA ASP A 104 -15.86 -27.26 2.15
C ASP A 104 -16.20 -25.84 1.72
N THR A 105 -17.32 -25.29 2.22
CA THR A 105 -17.70 -23.89 1.97
C THR A 105 -16.67 -22.92 2.55
N LEU A 106 -16.19 -23.16 3.77
CA LEU A 106 -15.19 -22.29 4.40
C LEU A 106 -13.81 -22.42 3.74
N GLU A 107 -13.46 -23.60 3.24
CA GLU A 107 -12.24 -23.80 2.43
C GLU A 107 -12.31 -23.02 1.13
N GLN A 108 -13.44 -23.09 0.40
CA GLN A 108 -13.64 -22.30 -0.81
C GLN A 108 -13.56 -20.79 -0.55
N ARG A 109 -14.14 -20.31 0.56
CA ARG A 109 -13.99 -18.91 0.97
C ARG A 109 -12.54 -18.54 1.25
N ASN A 110 -11.77 -19.40 1.93
CA ASN A 110 -10.36 -19.14 2.20
C ASN A 110 -9.52 -19.08 0.91
N VAL A 111 -9.82 -19.95 -0.06
CA VAL A 111 -9.22 -19.89 -1.41
C VAL A 111 -9.61 -18.59 -2.12
N ALA A 112 -10.88 -18.19 -2.06
CA ALA A 112 -11.35 -16.94 -2.65
C ALA A 112 -10.66 -15.71 -2.03
N MET A 113 -10.41 -15.69 -0.72
CA MET A 113 -9.63 -14.62 -0.08
C MET A 113 -8.20 -14.54 -0.63
N ARG A 114 -7.56 -15.69 -0.86
CA ARG A 114 -6.22 -15.74 -1.48
C ARG A 114 -6.24 -15.20 -2.90
N THR A 115 -7.23 -15.59 -3.70
CA THR A 115 -7.42 -15.05 -5.05
C THR A 115 -7.65 -13.54 -5.02
N TRP A 116 -8.52 -13.04 -4.14
CA TRP A 116 -8.80 -11.61 -4.02
C TRP A 116 -7.56 -10.80 -3.62
N LEU A 117 -6.68 -11.34 -2.77
CA LEU A 117 -5.40 -10.72 -2.45
C LEU A 117 -4.48 -10.62 -3.67
N ASN A 118 -4.42 -11.68 -4.48
CA ASN A 118 -3.54 -11.76 -5.64
C ASN A 118 -4.03 -10.93 -6.82
N ASP A 119 -5.35 -10.82 -6.97
CA ASP A 119 -6.00 -10.09 -8.07
C ASP A 119 -6.13 -8.59 -7.76
N TYR A 120 -5.69 -8.13 -6.58
CA TYR A 120 -5.71 -6.72 -6.23
C TYR A 120 -4.85 -5.90 -7.19
N ASP A 121 -5.54 -5.11 -8.03
CA ASP A 121 -4.90 -4.15 -8.90
C ASP A 121 -4.77 -2.78 -8.23
N LYS A 122 -3.53 -2.33 -8.09
CA LYS A 122 -3.17 -1.01 -7.57
C LYS A 122 -3.59 0.13 -8.50
N SER A 123 -3.90 -0.15 -9.76
CA SER A 123 -4.12 0.86 -10.82
C SER A 123 -5.57 1.37 -10.97
N GLY A 124 -6.37 1.29 -9.90
CA GLY A 124 -7.75 1.80 -9.92
C GLY A 124 -8.62 1.42 -8.73
N THR A 125 -8.11 0.59 -7.81
CA THR A 125 -8.83 0.18 -6.61
C THR A 125 -8.55 1.14 -5.46
N ASP A 126 -9.60 1.58 -4.74
CA ASP A 126 -9.45 2.29 -3.48
C ASP A 126 -8.87 1.34 -2.43
N TRP A 127 -7.61 1.57 -2.07
CA TRP A 127 -6.86 0.79 -1.10
C TRP A 127 -7.56 0.70 0.26
N ALA A 128 -8.13 1.80 0.75
CA ALA A 128 -8.76 1.84 2.06
C ALA A 128 -10.05 1.02 2.09
N ILE A 129 -10.85 1.07 1.01
CA ILE A 129 -12.04 0.23 0.87
C ILE A 129 -11.65 -1.23 0.77
N PHE A 130 -10.71 -1.58 -0.11
CA PHE A 130 -10.24 -2.96 -0.26
C PHE A 130 -9.77 -3.53 1.08
N LYS A 131 -8.86 -2.83 1.77
CA LYS A 131 -8.31 -3.27 3.07
C LYS A 131 -9.39 -3.47 4.11
N ARG A 132 -10.40 -2.60 4.17
CA ARG A 132 -11.52 -2.71 5.12
C ARG A 132 -12.38 -3.94 4.84
N GLU A 133 -12.85 -4.09 3.61
CA GLU A 133 -13.73 -5.20 3.23
C GLU A 133 -13.01 -6.54 3.35
N PHE A 134 -11.76 -6.60 2.89
CA PHE A 134 -10.94 -7.80 2.99
C PHE A 134 -10.75 -8.25 4.44
N ASN A 135 -10.40 -7.32 5.35
CA ASN A 135 -10.23 -7.65 6.76
C ASN A 135 -11.53 -8.13 7.41
N ARG A 136 -12.67 -7.47 7.11
CA ARG A 136 -13.97 -7.90 7.63
C ARG A 136 -14.26 -9.34 7.23
N ASP A 137 -14.14 -9.65 5.94
CA ASP A 137 -14.48 -10.97 5.41
C ASP A 137 -13.51 -12.06 5.92
N MET A 138 -12.23 -11.71 6.13
CA MET A 138 -11.24 -12.59 6.75
C MET A 138 -11.55 -12.87 8.22
N ASP A 139 -11.95 -11.86 8.98
CA ASP A 139 -12.33 -12.01 10.39
C ASP A 139 -13.59 -12.86 10.54
N GLU A 140 -14.60 -12.63 9.71
CA GLU A 140 -15.82 -13.44 9.66
C GLU A 140 -15.51 -14.90 9.32
N LEU A 141 -14.63 -15.15 8.35
CA LEU A 141 -14.17 -16.49 8.00
C LEU A 141 -13.48 -17.17 9.18
N GLY A 142 -12.56 -16.47 9.85
CA GLY A 142 -11.87 -16.97 11.04
C GLY A 142 -12.82 -17.30 12.19
N GLN A 143 -13.85 -16.48 12.41
CA GLN A 143 -14.89 -16.74 13.41
C GLN A 143 -15.74 -17.95 13.03
N ALA A 144 -16.15 -18.08 11.77
CA ALA A 144 -16.92 -19.23 11.30
C ALA A 144 -16.15 -20.55 11.49
N LEU A 145 -14.85 -20.56 11.20
CA LEU A 145 -13.97 -21.71 11.44
C LEU A 145 -13.86 -22.06 12.93
N LYS A 146 -13.72 -21.06 13.80
CA LYS A 146 -13.71 -21.27 15.26
C LYS A 146 -15.03 -21.86 15.76
N ASN A 147 -16.16 -21.35 15.26
CA ASN A 147 -17.49 -21.81 15.68
C ASN A 147 -17.76 -23.27 15.30
N LEU A 148 -17.09 -23.82 14.27
CA LEU A 148 -17.15 -25.26 13.96
C LEU A 148 -16.38 -26.16 14.95
N THR A 149 -15.50 -25.58 15.78
CA THR A 149 -14.78 -26.32 16.83
C THR A 149 -15.48 -26.29 18.18
N VAL A 150 -16.42 -25.38 18.39
CA VAL A 150 -17.21 -25.33 19.62
C VAL A 150 -18.20 -26.49 19.55
N ASP A 151 -17.92 -27.52 20.35
CA ASP A 151 -18.81 -28.67 20.57
C ASP A 151 -20.24 -28.15 20.72
N ASN A 152 -21.09 -28.42 19.73
CA ASN A 152 -22.52 -28.18 19.82
C ASN A 152 -23.11 -29.30 20.70
N LYS A 153 -22.66 -29.36 21.96
CA LYS A 153 -23.22 -30.21 23.02
C LYS A 153 -24.52 -29.56 23.47
N ASN A 154 -25.59 -29.82 22.73
CA ASN A 154 -26.95 -29.76 23.25
C ASN A 154 -27.56 -31.15 23.15
#